data_AF-A0AAV1UN53-F1
#
_entry.id   AF-A0AAV1UN53-F1
#
_cell.length_a   1.000
_cell.length_b   1.000
_cell.length_c   1.000
_cell.angle_alpha   90.00
_cell.angle_beta   90.00
_cell.angle_gamma   90.00
#
_symmetry.space_group_name_H-M   'P 1'
#
loop_
_entity.id
_entity.type
_entity.pdbx_description
1 polymer ?
#
loop_
_entity_poly.entity_id
_entity_poly.type
_entity_poly.pdbx_seq_one_letter_code
_entity_poly.pdbx_strand_id
1 'polypeptide(L)'
;MQVTFNLSNLTGRAKTWALGLKLHDPNVFGSLEILKYRLKETFESPRAEFRARSALVMLKQGKRDVHANAQHLRYLASSVTENPVDEHTLINVFI
;
A
#
# COMPACT_ATOMS: atom_id res chain seq x y z
N MET A 1 -20.07 -2.64 13.14
CA MET A 1 -19.02 -3.46 13.83
C MET A 1 -17.68 -3.44 13.09
N GLN A 2 -17.65 -3.52 11.76
CA GLN A 2 -16.39 -3.63 10.99
C GLN A 2 -15.43 -2.44 11.17
N VAL A 3 -15.90 -1.19 11.14
CA VAL A 3 -15.04 -0.01 11.34
C VAL A 3 -14.41 0.00 12.73
N THR A 4 -15.19 -0.22 13.78
CA THR A 4 -14.70 -0.23 15.17
C THR A 4 -13.63 -1.31 15.39
N PHE A 5 -13.83 -2.51 14.82
CA PHE A 5 -12.84 -3.59 14.88
C PHE A 5 -11.53 -3.23 14.14
N ASN A 6 -11.61 -2.62 12.95
CA ASN A 6 -10.41 -2.19 12.23
C ASN A 6 -9.67 -1.08 12.98
N LEU A 7 -10.40 -0.15 13.60
CA LEU A 7 -9.82 0.92 14.44
C LEU A 7 -9.12 0.37 15.68
N SER A 8 -9.64 -0.70 16.32
CA SER A 8 -8.97 -1.31 17.48
C SER A 8 -7.66 -2.00 17.11
N ASN A 9 -7.50 -2.40 15.85
CA ASN A 9 -6.25 -3.00 15.36
C ASN A 9 -5.17 -1.96 15.00
N LEU A 10 -5.51 -0.66 15.00
CA LEU A 10 -4.52 0.40 14.78
C LEU A 10 -3.62 0.52 16.00
N THR A 11 -2.33 0.71 15.75
CA THR A 11 -1.30 0.89 16.78
C THR A 11 -0.40 2.09 16.47
N GLY A 12 0.36 2.54 17.47
CA GLY A 12 1.30 3.65 17.33
C GLY A 12 0.68 4.93 16.75
N ARG A 13 1.36 5.54 15.78
CA ARG A 13 0.93 6.81 15.15
C ARG A 13 -0.43 6.71 14.47
N ALA A 14 -0.78 5.57 13.88
CA ALA A 14 -2.09 5.38 13.24
C ALA A 14 -3.23 5.43 14.27
N LYS A 15 -3.03 4.87 15.46
CA LYS A 15 -4.01 4.94 16.54
C LYS A 15 -4.21 6.37 17.02
N THR A 16 -3.13 7.10 17.30
CA THR A 16 -3.20 8.50 17.76
C THR A 16 -3.87 9.41 16.73
N TRP A 17 -3.53 9.25 15.44
CA TRP A 17 -4.18 9.95 14.33
C TRP A 17 -5.70 9.68 14.30
N ALA A 18 -6.10 8.41 14.33
CA ALA A 18 -7.52 8.05 14.24
C ALA A 18 -8.33 8.57 15.44
N LEU A 19 -7.73 8.57 16.64
CA LEU A 19 -8.34 9.16 17.84
C LEU A 19 -8.50 10.67 17.71
N GLY A 20 -7.46 11.37 17.22
CA GLY A 20 -7.52 12.81 16.97
C GLY A 20 -8.67 13.20 16.05
N LEU A 21 -8.83 12.49 14.93
CA LEU A 21 -9.95 12.72 14.00
C LEU A 21 -11.32 12.47 14.67
N LYS A 22 -11.44 11.40 15.46
CA LYS A 22 -12.69 11.07 16.17
C LYS A 22 -13.07 12.05 17.27
N LEU A 23 -12.10 12.72 17.89
CA LEU A 23 -12.38 13.76 18.88
C LEU A 23 -13.07 14.97 18.24
N HIS A 24 -12.75 15.29 17.00
CA HIS A 24 -13.38 16.38 16.25
C HIS A 24 -14.72 15.96 15.63
N ASP A 25 -14.81 14.76 15.08
CA ASP A 25 -16.04 14.20 14.51
C ASP A 25 -16.16 12.71 14.86
N PRO A 26 -17.10 12.33 15.76
CA PRO A 26 -17.32 10.93 16.13
C PRO A 26 -17.65 10.00 14.95
N ASN A 27 -18.21 10.56 13.86
CA ASN A 27 -18.66 9.83 12.66
C ASN A 27 -17.67 9.92 11.48
N VAL A 28 -16.45 10.44 11.69
CA VAL A 28 -15.44 10.67 10.64
C VAL A 28 -15.10 9.45 9.78
N PHE A 29 -15.28 8.23 10.33
CA PHE A 29 -15.09 6.94 9.66
C PHE A 29 -16.44 6.26 9.41
N GLY A 30 -17.34 6.92 8.67
CA GLY A 30 -18.71 6.45 8.43
C GLY A 30 -18.83 5.09 7.73
N SER A 31 -17.77 4.61 7.07
CA SER A 31 -17.71 3.29 6.45
C SER A 31 -16.27 2.73 6.44
N LEU A 32 -16.12 1.43 6.17
CA LEU A 32 -14.78 0.84 5.99
C LEU A 32 -14.04 1.45 4.80
N GLU A 33 -14.75 1.78 3.72
CA GLU A 33 -14.14 2.40 2.53
C GLU A 33 -13.62 3.80 2.84
N ILE A 34 -14.33 4.59 3.63
CA ILE A 34 -13.85 5.89 4.12
C ILE A 34 -12.60 5.72 5.00
N LEU A 35 -12.59 4.71 5.89
CA LEU A 35 -11.42 4.42 6.72
C LEU A 35 -10.19 4.06 5.87
N LYS A 36 -10.35 3.15 4.90
CA LYS A 36 -9.26 2.78 3.97
C LYS A 36 -8.76 3.98 3.18
N TYR A 37 -9.67 4.78 2.63
CA TYR A 37 -9.34 5.98 1.87
C TYR A 37 -8.51 6.96 2.71
N ARG A 38 -8.99 7.32 3.92
CA ARG A 38 -8.29 8.24 4.81
C ARG A 38 -6.92 7.71 5.27
N LEU A 39 -6.82 6.40 5.52
CA LEU A 39 -5.54 5.76 5.83
C LEU A 39 -4.55 5.89 4.67
N LYS A 40 -5.00 5.60 3.43
CA LYS A 40 -4.19 5.78 2.23
C LYS A 40 -3.77 7.24 2.08
N GLU A 41 -4.70 8.17 2.12
CA GLU A 41 -4.43 9.61 1.99
C GLU A 41 -3.41 10.13 3.03
N THR A 42 -3.50 9.67 4.28
CA THR A 42 -2.62 10.16 5.35
C THR A 42 -1.24 9.50 5.38
N PHE A 43 -1.18 8.19 5.15
CA PHE A 43 0.02 7.38 5.39
C PHE A 43 0.72 6.92 4.11
N GLU A 44 0.05 6.98 2.96
CA GLU A 44 0.71 6.70 1.69
C GLU A 44 1.70 7.81 1.39
N SER A 45 2.92 7.40 1.03
CA SER A 45 3.97 8.34 0.70
C SER A 45 3.64 9.04 -0.64
N PRO A 46 3.88 10.36 -0.79
CA PRO A 46 3.53 11.07 -2.04
C PRO A 46 4.18 10.41 -3.24
N ARG A 47 3.47 10.13 -4.33
CA ARG A 47 4.00 9.41 -5.51
C ARG A 47 4.44 7.96 -5.22
N ALA A 48 3.77 7.26 -4.29
CA ALA A 48 4.08 5.85 -3.98
C ALA A 48 4.04 4.95 -5.22
N GLU A 49 3.00 5.06 -6.04
CA GLU A 49 2.88 4.29 -7.28
C GLU A 49 4.02 4.60 -8.26
N PHE A 50 4.37 5.88 -8.46
CA PHE A 50 5.48 6.25 -9.33
C PHE A 50 6.81 5.66 -8.83
N ARG A 51 7.06 5.67 -7.52
CA ARG A 51 8.24 5.03 -6.94
C ARG A 51 8.24 3.53 -7.15
N ALA A 52 7.10 2.86 -6.95
CA ALA A 52 6.98 1.42 -7.19
C ALA A 52 7.25 1.08 -8.66
N ARG A 53 6.69 1.85 -9.59
CA ARG A 53 6.92 1.69 -11.03
C ARG A 53 8.38 1.94 -11.42
N SER A 54 9.00 2.99 -10.88
CA SER A 54 10.43 3.26 -11.11
C SER A 54 11.32 2.15 -10.55
N ALA A 55 11.01 1.63 -9.36
CA ALA A 55 11.72 0.51 -8.76
C ALA A 55 11.54 -0.79 -9.55
N LEU A 56 10.35 -1.02 -10.14
CA LEU A 56 10.06 -2.15 -11.00
C LEU A 56 10.95 -2.14 -12.25
N VAL A 57 11.06 -1.00 -12.93
CA VAL A 57 11.91 -0.84 -14.13
C VAL A 57 13.39 -1.04 -13.81
N MET A 58 13.80 -0.68 -12.59
CA MET A 58 15.18 -0.83 -12.11
C MET A 58 15.45 -2.20 -11.46
N LEU A 59 14.43 -3.07 -11.36
CA LEU A 59 14.57 -4.36 -10.68
C LEU A 59 15.54 -5.24 -11.46
N LYS A 60 16.50 -5.80 -10.73
CA LYS A 60 17.43 -6.82 -11.20
C LYS A 60 17.50 -7.90 -10.14
N GLN A 61 17.61 -9.17 -10.57
CA GLN A 61 17.78 -10.30 -9.66
C GLN A 61 19.04 -10.12 -8.79
N GLY A 62 20.19 -9.82 -9.41
CA GLY A 62 21.45 -9.62 -8.69
C GLY A 62 21.87 -10.87 -7.91
N LYS A 63 22.12 -10.72 -6.61
CA LYS A 63 22.47 -11.85 -5.71
C LYS A 63 21.25 -12.53 -5.05
N ARG A 64 20.03 -12.08 -5.35
CA ARG A 64 18.81 -12.67 -4.78
C ARG A 64 18.53 -14.02 -5.43
N ASP A 65 18.06 -14.97 -4.62
CA ASP A 65 17.48 -16.19 -5.17
C ASP A 65 16.18 -15.88 -5.94
N VAL A 66 15.75 -16.86 -6.73
CA VAL A 66 14.58 -16.75 -7.61
C VAL A 66 13.31 -16.45 -6.83
N HIS A 67 13.15 -17.04 -5.63
CA HIS A 67 11.96 -16.82 -4.81
C HIS A 67 11.92 -15.39 -4.25
N ALA A 68 13.04 -14.92 -3.68
CA ALA A 68 13.17 -13.57 -3.17
C ALA A 68 12.99 -12.52 -4.27
N ASN A 69 13.52 -12.75 -5.47
CA ASN A 69 13.28 -11.89 -6.63
C ASN A 69 11.80 -11.88 -7.03
N ALA A 70 11.15 -13.05 -7.06
CA ALA A 70 9.74 -13.16 -7.43
C ALA A 70 8.83 -12.45 -6.43
N GLN A 71 9.10 -12.58 -5.13
CA GLN A 71 8.34 -11.85 -4.10
C GLN A 71 8.53 -10.34 -4.23
N HIS A 72 9.75 -9.87 -4.52
CA HIS A 72 10.01 -8.44 -4.69
C HIS A 72 9.30 -7.88 -5.94
N LEU A 73 9.35 -8.60 -7.05
CA LEU A 73 8.61 -8.26 -8.26
C LEU A 73 7.10 -8.19 -7.98
N ARG A 74 6.52 -9.20 -7.33
CA ARG A 74 5.08 -9.24 -6.98
C ARG A 74 4.68 -8.07 -6.10
N TYR A 75 5.50 -7.73 -5.11
CA TYR A 75 5.25 -6.59 -4.22
C TYR A 75 5.25 -5.26 -4.98
N LEU A 76 6.22 -5.05 -5.88
CA LEU A 76 6.28 -3.83 -6.69
C LEU A 76 5.09 -3.77 -7.66
N ALA A 77 4.75 -4.88 -8.31
CA ALA A 77 3.59 -4.97 -9.20
C ALA A 77 2.27 -4.70 -8.46
N SER A 78 2.07 -5.25 -7.26
CA SER A 78 0.84 -5.01 -6.47
C SER A 78 0.70 -3.58 -5.96
N SER A 79 1.80 -2.83 -5.90
CA SER A 79 1.83 -1.43 -5.47
C SER A 79 1.44 -0.46 -6.59
N VAL A 80 1.30 -0.96 -7.83
CA VAL A 80 0.93 -0.19 -9.01
C VAL A 80 -0.53 -0.48 -9.35
N THR A 81 -1.44 0.39 -8.87
CA THR A 81 -2.89 0.10 -8.87
C THR A 81 -3.67 0.79 -9.99
N GLU A 82 -3.26 2.00 -10.40
CA GLU A 82 -4.05 2.77 -11.37
C GLU A 82 -3.88 2.25 -12.80
N ASN A 83 -2.63 1.97 -13.20
CA ASN A 83 -2.29 1.41 -14.51
C ASN A 83 -1.36 0.21 -14.31
N PRO A 84 -1.91 -0.97 -13.99
CA PRO A 84 -1.10 -2.16 -13.70
C PRO A 84 -0.22 -2.52 -14.90
N VAL A 85 0.97 -3.02 -14.60
CA VAL A 85 1.94 -3.46 -15.62
C VAL A 85 1.49 -4.81 -16.16
N ASP A 86 1.54 -4.98 -17.48
CA ASP A 86 1.14 -6.23 -18.12
C ASP A 86 2.07 -7.39 -17.75
N GLU A 87 1.53 -8.60 -17.77
CA GLU A 87 2.25 -9.80 -17.35
C GLU A 87 3.50 -10.06 -18.19
N HIS A 88 3.46 -9.76 -19.49
CA HIS A 88 4.60 -9.96 -20.38
C HIS A 88 5.76 -9.03 -20.00
N THR A 89 5.48 -7.77 -19.68
CA THR A 89 6.47 -6.83 -19.15
C THR A 89 7.01 -7.31 -17.80
N LEU A 90 6.17 -7.83 -16.89
CA LEU A 90 6.63 -8.37 -15.61
C LEU A 90 7.54 -9.59 -15.77
N ILE A 91 7.24 -10.50 -16.68
CA ILE A 91 8.08 -11.66 -17.00
C ILE A 91 9.43 -11.20 -17.54
N ASN A 92 9.45 -10.20 -18.43
CA ASN A 92 10.69 -9.64 -18.96
C ASN A 92 11.56 -8.97 -17.90
N VAL A 93 10.97 -8.38 -16.86
CA VAL A 93 11.70 -7.82 -15.72
C VAL A 93 12.23 -8.91 -14.78
N PHE A 94 11.57 -10.07 -14.75
CA PHE A 94 11.95 -11.18 -13.88
C PHE A 94 13.19 -11.95 -14.37
N ILE A 95 13.30 -12.13 -15.69
CA ILE A 95 14.37 -12.86 -16.39
C ILE A 95 15.66 -12.04 -16.40
#